data_AF-A0A3S5HYT7-F1
#
_entry.id   AF-A0A3S5HYT7-F1
#
_cell.length_a   1.000
_cell.length_b   1.000
_cell.length_c   1.000
_cell.angle_alpha   90.00
_cell.angle_beta   90.00
_cell.angle_gamma   90.00
#
_symmetry.space_group_name_H-M   'P 1'
#
loop_
_entity.id
_entity.type
_entity.pdbx_description
1 polymer ?
#
loop_
_entity_poly.entity_id
_entity_poly.type
_entity_poly.pdbx_seq_one_letter_code
_entity_poly.pdbx_strand_id
1 'polypeptide(L)'
;DDLFQWGEKQTNLQNILKNIVGIYEKLEQHILKYKINSLNLNEEKTKIIKWKAMVASVFLETWLFYCGFYYPLFFYGQGLLMQAGEIINLIIRDESIHGAYIGRLAKDLYYDFTYEQQTNLKEWMDSFMEQLYQEQLNLTSALYHQVKLVDDV
;
A
#
# COMPACT_ATOMS: atom_id res chain seq x y z
N ASP A 1 25.27 -5.02 -1.78
CA ASP A 1 24.88 -5.85 -0.64
C ASP A 1 23.90 -6.90 -1.11
N ASP A 2 24.09 -8.15 -0.70
CA ASP A 2 23.32 -9.30 -1.20
C ASP A 2 21.84 -9.23 -0.81
N LEU A 3 21.52 -8.63 0.35
CA LEU A 3 20.15 -8.42 0.81
C LEU A 3 19.34 -7.52 -0.13
N PHE A 4 19.93 -6.38 -0.53
CA PHE A 4 19.26 -5.47 -1.46
C PHE A 4 19.09 -6.11 -2.85
N GLN A 5 20.10 -6.84 -3.33
CA GLN A 5 19.99 -7.58 -4.59
C GLN A 5 18.91 -8.66 -4.55
N TRP A 6 18.71 -9.32 -3.40
CA TRP A 6 17.61 -10.26 -3.23
C TRP A 6 16.26 -9.54 -3.30
N GLY A 7 16.10 -8.41 -2.61
CA GLY A 7 14.86 -7.62 -2.63
C GLY A 7 14.51 -7.10 -4.03
N GLU A 8 15.51 -6.65 -4.79
CA GLU A 8 15.33 -6.22 -6.19
C GLU A 8 14.89 -7.36 -7.12
N LYS A 9 15.30 -8.60 -6.82
CA LYS A 9 14.98 -9.78 -7.63
C LYS A 9 13.74 -10.53 -7.15
N GLN A 10 13.23 -10.23 -5.95
CA GLN A 10 12.12 -10.99 -5.39
C GLN A 10 10.80 -10.66 -6.10
N THR A 11 10.26 -11.64 -6.81
CA THR A 11 9.15 -11.47 -7.75
C THR A 11 7.92 -10.84 -7.10
N ASN A 12 7.45 -11.38 -5.97
CA ASN A 12 6.22 -10.90 -5.32
C ASN A 12 6.36 -9.48 -4.77
N LEU A 13 7.53 -9.14 -4.22
CA LEU A 13 7.83 -7.79 -3.76
C LEU A 13 7.81 -6.80 -4.92
N GLN A 14 8.43 -7.15 -6.05
CA GLN A 14 8.42 -6.32 -7.25
C GLN A 14 7.02 -6.19 -7.87
N ASN A 15 6.19 -7.23 -7.81
CA ASN A 15 4.81 -7.17 -8.27
C ASN A 15 3.98 -6.20 -7.43
N ILE A 16 4.06 -6.28 -6.09
CA ILE A 16 3.41 -5.33 -5.18
C ILE A 16 3.86 -3.90 -5.48
N LEU A 17 5.17 -3.68 -5.58
CA LEU A 17 5.75 -2.37 -5.90
C LEU A 17 5.22 -1.84 -7.23
N LYS A 18 5.26 -2.65 -8.29
CA LYS A 18 4.78 -2.27 -9.63
C LYS A 18 3.30 -1.89 -9.61
N ASN A 19 2.47 -2.61 -8.86
CA ASN A 19 1.04 -2.33 -8.75
C ASN A 19 0.77 -1.00 -8.03
N ILE A 20 1.44 -0.76 -6.90
CA ILE A 20 1.29 0.47 -6.11
C ILE A 20 1.88 1.68 -6.85
N VAL A 21 3.14 1.59 -7.28
CA VAL A 21 3.85 2.66 -8.00
C VAL A 21 3.14 2.99 -9.31
N GLY A 22 2.64 1.98 -10.04
CA GLY A 22 1.89 2.20 -11.27
C GLY A 22 0.59 3.02 -11.08
N ILE A 23 0.00 3.06 -9.89
CA ILE A 23 -1.13 3.95 -9.58
C ILE A 23 -0.63 5.38 -9.37
N TYR A 24 0.47 5.57 -8.65
CA TYR A 24 1.07 6.89 -8.44
C TYR A 24 1.60 7.51 -9.72
N GLU A 25 2.26 6.73 -10.58
CA GLU A 25 2.73 7.19 -11.90
C GLU A 25 1.57 7.66 -12.78
N LYS A 26 0.42 6.97 -12.75
CA LYS A 26 -0.79 7.41 -13.47
C LYS A 26 -1.30 8.75 -12.95
N LEU A 27 -1.28 8.95 -11.64
CA LEU A 27 -1.65 10.23 -11.03
C LEU A 27 -0.66 11.33 -11.46
N GLU A 28 0.64 11.08 -11.39
CA GLU A 28 1.68 12.02 -11.79
C GLU A 28 1.56 12.40 -13.28
N GLN A 29 1.45 11.42 -14.17
CA GLN A 29 1.27 11.66 -15.60
C GLN A 29 0.02 12.50 -15.89
N HIS A 30 -1.06 12.27 -15.15
CA HIS A 30 -2.29 13.05 -15.27
C HIS A 30 -2.09 14.51 -14.82
N ILE A 31 -1.38 14.74 -13.72
CA ILE A 31 -1.01 16.08 -13.22
C ILE A 31 -0.06 16.80 -14.19
N LEU A 32 0.93 16.10 -14.75
CA LEU A 32 1.90 16.67 -15.69
C LEU A 32 1.23 17.10 -17.00
N LYS A 33 0.36 16.26 -17.58
CA LYS A 33 -0.41 16.60 -18.78
C LYS A 33 -1.23 17.87 -18.60
N TYR A 34 -1.78 18.07 -17.40
CA TYR A 34 -2.49 19.30 -17.05
C TYR A 34 -1.57 20.53 -17.06
N LYS A 35 -0.42 20.45 -16.36
CA LYS A 35 0.52 21.58 -16.26
C LYS A 35 1.05 22.06 -17.61
N ILE A 36 1.28 21.13 -18.55
CA ILE A 36 1.91 21.43 -19.84
C ILE A 36 0.91 21.94 -20.89
N ASN A 37 -0.28 21.33 -20.99
CA ASN A 37 -1.16 21.56 -22.13
C ASN A 37 -2.33 22.52 -21.86
N SER A 38 -2.49 23.05 -20.64
CA SER A 38 -3.64 23.90 -20.24
C SER A 38 -5.00 23.32 -20.67
N LEU A 39 -5.11 22.00 -20.76
CA LEU A 39 -6.31 21.31 -21.22
C LEU A 39 -7.40 21.40 -20.15
N ASN A 40 -8.65 21.55 -20.58
CA ASN A 40 -9.83 21.45 -19.71
C ASN A 40 -9.80 20.09 -19.00
N LEU A 41 -9.51 20.11 -17.69
CA LEU A 41 -9.54 18.92 -16.86
C LEU A 41 -10.95 18.34 -16.86
N ASN A 42 -11.05 17.05 -17.17
CA ASN A 42 -12.18 16.30 -16.66
C ASN A 42 -11.96 16.16 -15.14
N GLU A 43 -12.60 17.04 -14.37
CA GLU A 43 -12.49 17.11 -12.92
C GLU A 43 -12.87 15.77 -12.27
N GLU A 44 -13.90 15.13 -12.81
CA GLU A 44 -14.40 13.82 -12.37
C GLU A 44 -13.35 12.72 -12.53
N LYS A 45 -12.72 12.62 -13.71
CA LYS A 45 -11.62 11.66 -13.95
C LYS A 45 -10.44 11.89 -13.01
N THR A 46 -10.15 13.15 -12.70
CA THR A 46 -9.07 13.53 -11.77
C THR A 46 -9.38 13.07 -10.36
N LYS A 47 -10.61 13.29 -9.89
CA LYS A 47 -11.09 12.80 -8.59
C LYS A 47 -10.97 11.29 -8.47
N ILE A 48 -11.38 10.55 -9.52
CA ILE A 48 -11.26 9.09 -9.56
C ILE A 48 -9.81 8.62 -9.44
N ILE A 49 -8.88 9.19 -10.22
CA ILE A 49 -7.46 8.79 -10.19
C ILE A 49 -6.86 9.09 -8.81
N LYS A 50 -7.17 10.27 -8.24
CA LYS A 50 -6.72 10.67 -6.91
C LYS A 50 -7.24 9.73 -5.83
N TRP A 51 -8.53 9.36 -5.90
CA TRP A 51 -9.12 8.41 -4.95
C TRP A 51 -8.41 7.05 -5.00
N LYS A 52 -8.14 6.51 -6.19
CA LYS A 52 -7.40 5.25 -6.36
C LYS A 52 -5.99 5.30 -5.77
N ALA A 53 -5.30 6.42 -5.91
CA ALA A 53 -3.98 6.63 -5.31
C ALA A 53 -4.06 6.69 -3.77
N MET A 54 -5.08 7.33 -3.21
CA MET A 54 -5.29 7.36 -1.76
C MET A 54 -5.56 5.95 -1.21
N VAL A 55 -6.39 5.16 -1.89
CA VAL A 55 -6.64 3.75 -1.52
C VAL A 55 -5.35 2.93 -1.55
N ALA A 56 -4.52 3.11 -2.58
CA ALA A 56 -3.22 2.46 -2.66
C ALA A 56 -2.28 2.86 -1.49
N SER A 57 -2.27 4.14 -1.09
CA SER A 57 -1.52 4.62 0.09
C SER A 57 -2.00 3.94 1.36
N VAL A 58 -3.31 3.90 1.57
CA VAL A 58 -3.90 3.27 2.76
C VAL A 58 -3.53 1.79 2.82
N PHE A 59 -3.67 1.04 1.72
CA PHE A 59 -3.28 -0.37 1.68
C PHE A 59 -1.79 -0.57 1.95
N LEU A 60 -0.93 0.32 1.46
CA LEU A 60 0.50 0.27 1.75
C LEU A 60 0.79 0.46 3.25
N GLU A 61 0.28 1.54 3.83
CA GLU A 61 0.61 2.01 5.18
C GLU A 61 -0.07 1.18 6.28
N THR A 62 -1.33 0.77 6.07
CA THR A 62 -2.16 0.12 7.09
C THR A 62 -2.23 -1.40 6.96
N TRP A 63 -1.65 -1.97 5.90
CA TRP A 63 -1.69 -3.41 5.68
C TRP A 63 -0.37 -3.99 5.17
N LEU A 64 0.14 -3.57 4.00
CA LEU A 64 1.32 -4.20 3.40
C LEU A 64 2.58 -4.09 4.28
N PHE A 65 2.77 -2.96 4.95
CA PHE A 65 3.89 -2.82 5.89
C PHE A 65 3.81 -3.74 7.11
N TYR A 66 2.61 -4.14 7.55
CA TYR A 66 2.45 -4.94 8.76
C TYR A 66 3.04 -6.35 8.62
N CYS A 67 3.05 -6.93 7.41
CA CYS A 67 3.75 -8.18 7.17
C CYS A 67 5.27 -8.05 7.43
N GLY A 68 5.88 -6.93 7.03
CA GLY A 68 7.29 -6.66 7.30
C GLY A 68 7.57 -6.33 8.77
N PHE A 69 6.63 -5.68 9.44
CA PHE A 69 6.75 -5.32 10.85
C PHE A 69 6.56 -6.48 11.82
N TYR A 70 5.93 -7.57 11.38
CA TYR A 70 5.68 -8.73 12.24
C TYR A 70 6.97 -9.29 12.86
N TYR A 71 8.01 -9.56 12.06
CA TYR A 71 9.22 -10.22 12.56
C TYR A 71 10.00 -9.39 13.59
N PRO A 72 10.26 -8.08 13.35
CA PRO A 72 10.87 -7.23 14.38
C PRO A 72 10.04 -7.16 15.67
N LEU A 73 8.71 -7.06 15.58
CA LEU A 73 7.83 -7.01 16.75
C LEU A 73 7.78 -8.35 17.50
N PHE A 74 7.81 -9.47 16.79
CA PHE A 74 7.87 -10.81 17.37
C PHE A 74 9.09 -10.98 18.26
N PHE A 75 10.27 -10.54 17.79
CA PHE A 75 11.49 -10.55 18.61
C PHE A 75 11.46 -9.51 19.72
N TYR A 76 10.92 -8.33 19.45
CA TYR A 76 10.75 -7.28 20.45
C TYR A 76 9.94 -7.76 21.66
N GLY A 77 8.83 -8.48 21.42
CA GLY A 77 8.01 -9.08 22.47
C GLY A 77 8.73 -10.14 23.31
N GLN A 78 9.84 -10.68 22.82
CA GLN A 78 10.69 -11.67 23.51
C GLN A 78 11.92 -11.02 24.18
N GLY A 79 12.05 -9.69 24.15
CA GLY A 79 13.22 -9.01 24.68
C GLY A 79 14.44 -9.02 23.74
N LEU A 80 14.25 -9.40 22.46
CA LEU A 80 15.31 -9.49 21.45
C LEU A 80 15.22 -8.33 20.47
N LEU A 81 16.37 -7.93 19.90
CA LEU A 81 16.47 -6.83 18.92
C LEU A 81 15.77 -5.54 19.39
N MET A 82 15.83 -5.24 20.69
CA MET A 82 15.01 -4.21 21.35
C MET A 82 15.08 -2.84 20.65
N GLN A 83 16.27 -2.44 20.22
CA GLN A 83 16.51 -1.16 19.57
C GLN A 83 15.87 -1.12 18.17
N ALA A 84 15.95 -2.23 17.42
CA ALA A 84 15.27 -2.34 16.13
C ALA A 84 13.75 -2.38 16.30
N GLY A 85 13.25 -3.11 17.31
CA GLY A 85 11.83 -3.14 17.64
C GLY A 85 11.29 -1.77 18.07
N GLU A 86 12.07 -0.97 18.81
CA GLU A 86 11.72 0.40 19.17
C GLU A 86 11.63 1.31 17.93
N ILE A 87 12.59 1.21 16.99
CA ILE A 87 12.53 1.93 15.71
C ILE A 87 11.26 1.56 14.95
N ILE A 88 10.93 0.27 14.84
CA ILE A 88 9.72 -0.20 14.17
C ILE A 88 8.45 0.28 14.87
N ASN A 89 8.41 0.29 16.21
CA ASN A 89 7.27 0.84 16.97
C ASN A 89 7.04 2.32 16.69
N LEU A 90 8.12 3.11 16.57
CA LEU A 90 8.02 4.53 16.23
C LEU A 90 7.48 4.70 14.81
N ILE A 91 7.95 3.90 13.85
CA ILE A 91 7.47 3.91 12.46
C ILE A 91 5.97 3.55 12.40
N ILE A 92 5.55 2.46 13.04
CA ILE A 92 4.13 2.02 13.05
C ILE A 92 3.22 3.12 13.61
N ARG A 93 3.67 3.81 14.66
CA ARG A 93 2.91 4.92 15.24
C ARG A 93 2.65 6.01 14.21
N ASP A 94 3.66 6.38 13.43
CA ASP A 94 3.53 7.42 12.40
C ASP A 94 2.65 6.92 11.25
N GLU A 95 2.88 5.70 10.74
CA GLU A 95 2.10 5.13 9.64
C GLU A 95 0.62 4.89 10.00
N SER A 96 0.31 4.63 11.29
CA SER A 96 -1.08 4.53 11.75
C SER A 96 -1.84 5.86 11.59
N ILE A 97 -1.16 6.99 11.79
CA ILE A 97 -1.72 8.32 11.63
C ILE A 97 -1.82 8.67 10.14
N HIS A 98 -0.79 8.37 9.36
CA HIS A 98 -0.80 8.57 7.91
C HIS A 98 -1.99 7.83 7.26
N GLY A 99 -2.13 6.55 7.55
CA GLY A 99 -3.18 5.71 6.99
C GLY A 99 -4.57 6.15 7.42
N ALA A 100 -4.75 6.52 8.69
CA ALA A 100 -6.03 7.05 9.19
C ALA A 100 -6.40 8.38 8.50
N TYR A 101 -5.43 9.27 8.31
CA TYR A 101 -5.65 10.56 7.68
C TYR A 101 -5.99 10.42 6.19
N ILE A 102 -5.19 9.67 5.42
CA ILE A 102 -5.47 9.45 4.00
C ILE A 102 -6.76 8.66 3.80
N GLY A 103 -7.04 7.67 4.66
CA GLY A 103 -8.29 6.93 4.65
C GLY A 103 -9.51 7.83 4.88
N ARG A 104 -9.40 8.82 5.77
CA ARG A 104 -10.45 9.83 5.97
C ARG A 104 -10.68 10.66 4.70
N LEU A 105 -9.62 11.15 4.08
CA LEU A 105 -9.71 11.93 2.82
C LEU A 105 -10.30 11.09 1.67
N ALA A 106 -9.90 9.82 1.56
CA ALA A 106 -10.43 8.90 0.56
C ALA A 106 -11.93 8.66 0.77
N LYS A 107 -12.36 8.49 2.02
CA LYS A 107 -13.78 8.32 2.38
C LYS A 107 -14.61 9.56 2.06
N ASP A 108 -14.11 10.75 2.39
CA ASP A 108 -14.82 12.00 2.10
C ASP A 108 -14.95 12.20 0.59
N LEU A 109 -13.87 11.98 -0.17
CA LEU A 109 -13.90 12.03 -1.63
C LEU A 109 -14.81 10.94 -2.25
N TYR A 110 -14.90 9.77 -1.62
CA TYR A 110 -15.77 8.69 -2.07
C TYR A 110 -17.25 9.10 -2.05
N TYR A 111 -17.66 9.85 -1.03
CA TYR A 111 -19.04 10.31 -0.89
C TYR A 111 -19.44 11.41 -1.88
N ASP A 112 -18.47 12.08 -2.50
CA ASP A 112 -18.73 13.07 -3.56
C ASP A 112 -19.07 12.40 -4.91
N PHE A 113 -18.83 11.10 -5.06
CA PHE A 113 -19.14 10.35 -6.28
C PHE A 113 -20.61 9.94 -6.35
N THR A 114 -21.11 9.76 -7.58
CA THR A 114 -22.43 9.18 -7.83
C THR A 114 -22.47 7.73 -7.37
N TYR A 115 -23.68 7.20 -7.16
CA TYR A 115 -23.86 5.80 -6.76
C TYR A 115 -23.20 4.81 -7.73
N GLU A 116 -23.34 5.03 -9.04
CA GLU A 116 -22.72 4.19 -10.06
C GLU A 116 -21.18 4.22 -9.97
N GLN A 117 -20.60 5.41 -9.80
CA GLN A 117 -19.16 5.55 -9.62
C GLN A 117 -18.69 4.87 -8.34
N GLN A 118 -19.42 5.01 -7.23
CA GLN A 118 -19.12 4.35 -5.96
C GLN A 118 -19.07 2.83 -6.15
N THR A 119 -20.08 2.23 -6.78
CA THR A 119 -20.10 0.79 -7.10
C THR A 119 -18.86 0.39 -7.92
N ASN A 120 -18.57 1.10 -9.01
CA ASN A 120 -17.42 0.80 -9.86
C ASN A 120 -16.07 0.96 -9.13
N LEU A 121 -15.96 1.96 -8.25
CA LEU A 121 -14.75 2.20 -7.46
C LEU A 121 -14.56 1.15 -6.36
N LYS A 122 -15.66 0.70 -5.75
CA LYS A 122 -15.66 -0.38 -4.76
C LYS A 122 -15.24 -1.71 -5.40
N GLU A 123 -15.82 -2.06 -6.55
CA GLU A 123 -15.41 -3.25 -7.32
C GLU A 123 -13.93 -3.18 -7.71
N TRP A 124 -13.46 -2.01 -8.17
CA TRP A 124 -12.05 -1.80 -8.45
C TRP A 124 -11.17 -1.99 -7.21
N MET A 125 -11.57 -1.45 -6.06
CA MET A 125 -10.83 -1.56 -4.81
C MET A 125 -10.75 -3.01 -4.33
N ASP A 126 -11.85 -3.75 -4.42
CA ASP A 126 -11.89 -5.16 -4.00
C ASP A 126 -11.03 -6.03 -4.92
N SER A 127 -11.09 -5.81 -6.24
CA SER A 127 -10.20 -6.46 -7.19
C SER A 127 -8.73 -6.12 -6.95
N PHE A 128 -8.43 -4.87 -6.59
CA PHE A 128 -7.07 -4.44 -6.31
C PHE A 128 -6.53 -5.04 -5.02
N MET A 129 -7.37 -5.11 -3.97
CA MET A 129 -7.05 -5.79 -2.71
C MET A 129 -6.73 -7.26 -2.95
N GLU A 130 -7.57 -7.98 -3.70
CA GLU A 130 -7.36 -9.40 -4.01
C GLU A 130 -6.04 -9.61 -4.75
N GLN A 131 -5.74 -8.76 -5.74
CA GLN A 131 -4.47 -8.84 -6.47
C GLN A 131 -3.26 -8.69 -5.53
N LEU A 132 -3.29 -7.71 -4.63
CA LEU A 132 -2.22 -7.52 -3.65
C LEU A 132 -2.16 -8.66 -2.63
N TYR A 133 -3.31 -9.20 -2.23
CA TYR A 133 -3.41 -10.24 -1.22
C TYR A 133 -2.72 -11.53 -1.69
N GLN A 134 -2.94 -11.91 -2.95
CA GLN A 134 -2.26 -13.07 -3.53
C GLN A 134 -0.74 -12.90 -3.60
N GLU A 135 -0.26 -11.71 -3.99
CA GLU A 135 1.18 -11.44 -3.96
C GLU A 135 1.74 -11.44 -2.54
N GLN A 136 0.97 -10.90 -1.58
CA GLN A 136 1.34 -10.83 -0.18
C GLN A 136 1.43 -12.22 0.46
N LEU A 137 0.48 -13.12 0.21
CA LEU A 137 0.53 -14.51 0.69
C LEU A 137 1.79 -15.24 0.21
N ASN A 138 2.11 -15.09 -1.07
CA ASN A 138 3.30 -15.70 -1.65
C ASN A 138 4.59 -15.11 -1.05
N LEU A 139 4.63 -13.79 -0.83
CA LEU A 139 5.74 -13.12 -0.18
C LEU A 139 5.91 -13.56 1.28
N THR A 140 4.81 -13.63 2.04
CA THR A 140 4.79 -14.12 3.43
C THR A 140 5.34 -15.54 3.50
N SER A 141 4.87 -16.43 2.62
CA SER A 141 5.39 -17.81 2.55
C SER A 141 6.90 -17.83 2.25
N ALA A 142 7.36 -17.05 1.27
CA ALA A 142 8.78 -16.99 0.92
C ALA A 142 9.68 -16.50 2.08
N LEU A 143 9.17 -15.62 2.94
CA LEU A 143 9.92 -15.05 4.07
C LEU A 143 9.82 -15.90 5.34
N TYR A 144 8.63 -16.37 5.68
CA TYR A 144 8.32 -16.91 7.01
C TYR A 144 8.24 -18.43 7.07
N HIS A 145 8.22 -19.14 5.93
CA HIS A 145 8.09 -20.60 5.90
C HIS A 145 9.21 -21.31 6.67
N GLN A 146 10.46 -20.86 6.50
CA GLN A 146 11.62 -21.48 7.14
C GLN A 146 11.61 -21.34 8.67
N VAL A 147 10.93 -20.31 9.18
CA VAL A 147 10.83 -20.00 10.62
C VAL A 147 9.47 -20.36 11.20
N LYS A 148 8.59 -21.00 10.41
CA LYS A 148 7.26 -21.50 10.81
C LYS A 148 6.32 -20.42 11.39
N LEU A 149 6.38 -19.22 10.83
CA LEU A 149 5.52 -18.10 11.25
C LEU A 149 4.48 -17.72 10.19
N VAL A 150 4.35 -18.49 9.10
CA VAL A 150 3.43 -18.15 7.99
C VAL A 150 1.98 -18.05 8.45
N ASP A 151 1.53 -18.93 9.34
CA ASP A 151 0.13 -18.95 9.78
C ASP A 151 -0.21 -17.80 10.75
N ASP A 152 0.81 -17.19 11.37
CA ASP A 152 0.63 -16.07 12.30
C ASP A 152 0.64 -14.70 11.60
N VAL A 153 1.14 -14.64 10.34
CA VAL A 153 1.37 -13.41 9.55
C VAL A 153 0.32 -13.24 8.47
#